data_AF-A0A538RKW9-F1
#
_entry.id   AF-A0A538RKW9-F1
#
_cell.length_a   1.000
_cell.length_b   1.000
_cell.length_c   1.000
_cell.angle_alpha   90.00
_cell.angle_beta   90.00
_cell.angle_gamma   90.00
#
_symmetry.space_group_name_H-M   'P 1'
#
loop_
_entity.id
_entity.type
_entity.pdbx_description
1 polymer ?
#
loop_
_entity_poly.entity_id
_entity_poly.type
_entity_poly.pdbx_seq_one_letter_code
_entity_poly.pdbx_strand_id
1 'polypeptide(L)'
;MVAANRLQTTQLNDAAGEGKTLDPWQIVWGQPYIDAAQLAVAIENDLRHTQAPDFRTRLLVRDAAKAIKSYWGPKKFAQWLSESAQGQRIRAILAEDLGKPGFRHIKSRLVTTISRDQLEQVFDLLGQRVQSRV
;
A
#
# COMPACT_ATOMS: atom_id res chain seq x y z
N MET A 1 49.07 1.42 -22.11
CA MET A 1 48.43 0.29 -21.41
C MET A 1 48.58 0.52 -19.92
N VAL A 2 47.44 0.70 -19.22
CA VAL A 2 47.18 0.53 -17.77
C VAL A 2 46.07 1.51 -17.35
N ALA A 3 45.01 0.92 -16.78
CA ALA A 3 43.98 1.44 -15.88
C ALA A 3 43.14 2.69 -16.24
N ALA A 4 41.84 2.45 -16.46
CA ALA A 4 40.76 3.23 -15.85
C ALA A 4 39.49 2.38 -15.75
N ASN A 5 39.41 1.60 -14.67
CA ASN A 5 38.24 0.85 -14.25
C ASN A 5 37.21 1.87 -13.71
N ARG A 6 36.15 2.17 -14.48
CA ARG A 6 35.04 3.02 -14.02
C ARG A 6 33.72 2.33 -14.33
N LEU A 7 33.02 1.98 -13.23
CA LEU A 7 31.57 1.86 -13.12
C LEU A 7 30.94 0.55 -13.63
N GLN A 8 31.36 -0.56 -13.01
CA GLN A 8 30.45 -1.67 -12.72
C GLN A 8 29.59 -1.30 -11.50
N THR A 9 28.50 -0.54 -11.67
CA THR A 9 27.44 -0.42 -10.63
C THR A 9 26.07 -0.06 -11.21
N THR A 10 25.74 -0.57 -12.39
CA THR A 10 24.39 -0.48 -12.94
C THR A 10 23.86 -1.88 -13.18
N GLN A 11 23.63 -2.60 -12.08
CA GLN A 11 22.93 -3.86 -12.08
C GLN A 11 21.74 -3.76 -11.13
N LEU A 12 20.58 -4.15 -11.66
CA LEU A 12 19.48 -4.82 -10.95
C LEU A 12 18.52 -3.94 -10.14
N ASN A 13 17.87 -2.96 -10.75
CA ASN A 13 16.61 -2.41 -10.20
C ASN A 13 15.45 -2.32 -11.21
N ASP A 14 15.61 -2.82 -12.43
CA ASP A 14 14.57 -2.77 -13.47
C ASP A 14 13.53 -3.91 -13.39
N ALA A 15 13.31 -4.49 -12.21
CA ALA A 15 12.30 -5.54 -11.98
C ALA A 15 11.17 -5.13 -11.02
N ALA A 16 11.05 -3.84 -10.68
CA ALA A 16 9.82 -3.29 -10.12
C ALA A 16 8.94 -2.84 -11.29
N GLY A 17 8.00 -3.71 -11.66
CA GLY A 17 7.16 -3.59 -12.86
C GLY A 17 6.67 -2.18 -13.16
N GLU A 18 6.82 -1.83 -14.43
CA GLU A 18 6.30 -0.64 -15.10
C GLU A 18 4.99 -0.12 -14.49
N GLY A 19 4.96 1.20 -14.28
CA GLY A 19 3.87 1.94 -13.66
C GLY A 19 2.52 1.76 -14.33
N LYS A 20 1.83 0.67 -13.99
CA LYS A 20 0.37 0.64 -14.03
C LYS A 20 -0.12 1.60 -12.96
N THR A 21 -0.76 2.67 -13.38
CA THR A 21 -1.61 3.50 -12.51
C THR A 21 -2.57 2.56 -11.80
N LEU A 22 -2.31 2.29 -10.51
CA LEU A 22 -3.09 1.34 -9.73
C LEU A 22 -4.46 1.97 -9.44
N ASP A 23 -5.49 1.47 -10.11
CA ASP A 23 -6.88 1.85 -9.87
C ASP A 23 -7.43 1.10 -8.64
N PRO A 24 -7.95 1.80 -7.61
CA PRO A 24 -8.59 1.20 -6.45
C PRO A 24 -9.64 0.15 -6.81
N TRP A 25 -10.39 0.36 -7.89
CA TRP A 25 -11.43 -0.57 -8.35
C TRP A 25 -10.84 -1.90 -8.81
N GLN A 26 -9.75 -1.85 -9.56
CA GLN A 26 -9.06 -3.05 -10.04
C GLN A 26 -8.45 -3.85 -8.89
N ILE A 27 -7.94 -3.19 -7.86
CA ILE A 27 -7.39 -3.88 -6.67
C ILE A 27 -8.52 -4.58 -5.90
N VAL A 28 -9.62 -3.88 -5.63
CA VAL A 28 -10.71 -4.41 -4.79
C VAL A 28 -11.46 -5.56 -5.46
N TRP A 29 -11.64 -5.54 -6.78
CA TRP A 29 -12.34 -6.62 -7.50
C TRP A 29 -11.42 -7.65 -8.14
N GLY A 30 -10.19 -7.27 -8.52
CA GLY A 30 -9.33 -8.12 -9.32
C GLY A 30 -8.51 -9.15 -8.55
N GLN A 31 -8.32 -9.00 -7.23
CA GLN A 31 -7.40 -9.87 -6.48
C GLN A 31 -7.99 -10.42 -5.18
N PRO A 32 -7.97 -11.73 -4.90
CA PRO A 32 -8.55 -12.28 -3.68
C PRO A 32 -7.95 -11.68 -2.41
N TYR A 33 -6.64 -11.38 -2.43
CA TYR A 33 -5.92 -10.69 -1.37
C TYR A 33 -5.57 -9.27 -1.81
N ILE A 34 -5.69 -8.32 -0.90
CA ILE A 34 -5.47 -6.91 -1.17
C ILE A 34 -4.32 -6.43 -0.29
N ASP A 35 -3.22 -6.05 -0.90
CA ASP A 35 -2.14 -5.40 -0.16
C ASP A 35 -2.62 -4.03 0.36
N ALA A 36 -2.55 -3.83 1.68
CA ALA A 36 -3.06 -2.62 2.31
C ALA A 36 -2.27 -1.36 1.93
N ALA A 37 -0.96 -1.48 1.67
CA ALA A 37 -0.12 -0.36 1.25
C ALA A 37 -0.37 0.00 -0.21
N GLN A 38 -0.49 -1.00 -1.10
CA GLN A 38 -0.86 -0.76 -2.49
C GLN A 38 -2.24 -0.14 -2.61
N LEU A 39 -3.22 -0.59 -1.81
CA LEU A 39 -4.56 0.00 -1.79
C LEU A 39 -4.51 1.47 -1.33
N ALA A 40 -3.70 1.80 -0.32
CA ALA A 40 -3.53 3.17 0.13
C ALA A 40 -2.95 4.08 -0.96
N VAL A 41 -1.90 3.62 -1.65
CA VAL A 41 -1.29 4.34 -2.78
C VAL A 41 -2.28 4.51 -3.94
N ALA A 42 -3.07 3.47 -4.24
CA ALA A 42 -4.09 3.53 -5.28
C ALA A 42 -5.15 4.59 -4.98
N ILE A 43 -5.63 4.67 -3.72
CA ILE A 43 -6.59 5.71 -3.29
C ILE A 43 -6.01 7.11 -3.49
N GLU A 44 -4.75 7.33 -3.09
CA GLU A 44 -4.10 8.63 -3.25
C GLU A 44 -3.93 9.02 -4.71
N ASN A 45 -3.55 8.07 -5.54
CA ASN A 45 -3.38 8.29 -6.98
C ASN A 45 -4.74 8.57 -7.64
N ASP A 46 -5.78 7.82 -7.33
CA ASP A 46 -7.11 8.08 -7.88
C ASP A 46 -7.61 9.47 -7.50
N LEU A 47 -7.53 9.85 -6.22
CA LEU A 47 -7.93 11.19 -5.78
C LEU A 47 -7.08 12.27 -6.44
N ARG A 48 -5.77 12.05 -6.61
CA ARG A 48 -4.89 13.02 -7.28
C ARG A 48 -5.35 13.34 -8.70
N HIS A 49 -5.77 12.33 -9.47
CA HIS A 49 -6.18 12.51 -10.88
C HIS A 49 -7.67 12.87 -11.03
N THR A 50 -8.50 12.51 -10.05
CA THR A 50 -9.94 12.74 -10.06
C THR A 50 -10.31 13.84 -9.08
N GLN A 51 -10.55 15.06 -9.56
CA GLN A 51 -10.91 16.20 -8.68
C GLN A 51 -12.26 15.99 -7.95
N ALA A 52 -13.26 15.47 -8.65
CA ALA A 52 -14.61 15.26 -8.14
C ALA A 52 -15.02 13.78 -8.31
N PRO A 53 -14.63 12.88 -7.38
CA PRO A 53 -15.04 11.48 -7.45
C PRO A 53 -16.56 11.35 -7.34
N ASP A 54 -17.13 10.46 -8.14
CA ASP A 54 -18.55 10.15 -8.10
C ASP A 54 -18.96 9.51 -6.74
N PHE A 55 -20.25 9.34 -6.52
CA PHE A 55 -20.76 8.77 -5.27
C PHE A 55 -20.16 7.39 -4.99
N ARG A 56 -20.05 6.55 -6.04
CA ARG A 56 -19.59 5.16 -5.92
C ARG A 56 -18.10 5.10 -5.52
N THR A 57 -17.29 5.98 -6.09
CA THR A 57 -15.85 6.08 -5.81
C THR A 57 -15.61 6.64 -4.41
N ARG A 58 -16.37 7.66 -3.99
CA ARG A 58 -16.33 8.14 -2.60
C ARG A 58 -16.69 7.04 -1.61
N LEU A 59 -17.71 6.24 -1.91
CA LEU A 59 -18.13 5.11 -1.08
C LEU A 59 -17.02 4.05 -0.98
N LEU A 60 -16.35 3.74 -2.10
CA LEU A 60 -15.21 2.83 -2.15
C LEU A 60 -14.06 3.36 -1.29
N VAL A 61 -13.63 4.60 -1.52
CA VAL A 61 -12.53 5.25 -0.79
C VAL A 61 -12.82 5.26 0.71
N ARG A 62 -14.05 5.60 1.12
CA ARG A 62 -14.47 5.58 2.53
C ARG A 62 -14.31 4.19 3.14
N ASP A 63 -14.90 3.17 2.50
CA ASP A 63 -14.92 1.82 3.03
C ASP A 63 -13.52 1.18 3.03
N ALA A 64 -12.72 1.44 1.98
CA ALA A 64 -11.33 1.03 1.87
C ALA A 64 -10.45 1.70 2.93
N ALA A 65 -10.54 3.02 3.11
CA ALA A 65 -9.79 3.74 4.15
C ALA A 65 -10.18 3.29 5.56
N LYS A 66 -11.46 2.99 5.82
CA LYS A 66 -11.90 2.38 7.10
C LYS A 66 -11.30 0.98 7.29
N ALA A 67 -11.25 0.18 6.24
CA ALA A 67 -10.61 -1.14 6.29
C ALA A 67 -9.11 -1.03 6.60
N ILE A 68 -8.39 -0.13 5.90
CA ILE A 68 -6.97 0.16 6.14
C ILE A 68 -6.75 0.62 7.58
N LYS A 69 -7.57 1.56 8.09
CA LYS A 69 -7.51 2.00 9.50
C LYS A 69 -7.66 0.84 10.47
N SER A 70 -8.60 -0.06 10.22
CA SER A 70 -8.82 -1.23 11.06
C SER A 70 -7.67 -2.23 10.99
N TYR A 71 -6.98 -2.33 9.86
CA TYR A 71 -5.90 -3.29 9.64
C TYR A 71 -4.56 -2.78 10.19
N TRP A 72 -4.19 -1.53 9.91
CA TRP A 72 -2.96 -0.91 10.39
C TRP A 72 -3.03 -0.40 11.84
N GLY A 73 -4.24 -0.16 12.34
CA GLY A 73 -4.46 0.53 13.60
C GLY A 73 -4.38 2.06 13.48
N PRO A 74 -4.83 2.78 14.52
CA PRO A 74 -5.05 4.23 14.45
C PRO A 74 -3.76 5.03 14.28
N LYS A 75 -2.63 4.60 14.88
CA LYS A 75 -1.36 5.34 14.84
C LYS A 75 -0.78 5.39 13.42
N LYS A 76 -0.59 4.22 12.81
CA LYS A 76 -0.05 4.11 11.44
C LYS A 76 -1.00 4.73 10.41
N PHE A 77 -2.31 4.60 10.61
CA PHE A 77 -3.30 5.27 9.77
C PHE A 77 -3.22 6.81 9.87
N ALA A 78 -3.07 7.36 11.07
CA ALA A 78 -2.93 8.80 11.25
C ALA A 78 -1.64 9.34 10.61
N GLN A 79 -0.55 8.59 10.74
CA GLN A 79 0.73 8.90 10.09
C GLN A 79 0.59 8.93 8.56
N TRP A 80 -0.01 7.90 7.97
CA TRP A 80 -0.29 7.86 6.53
C TRP A 80 -1.09 9.09 6.08
N LEU A 81 -2.16 9.43 6.79
CA LEU A 81 -2.98 10.61 6.45
C LEU A 81 -2.25 11.96 6.62
N SER A 82 -1.22 12.04 7.46
CA SER A 82 -0.41 13.27 7.60
C SER A 82 0.66 13.39 6.51
N GLU A 83 1.19 12.26 6.03
CA GLU A 83 2.21 12.22 4.97
C GLU A 83 1.57 12.34 3.58
N SER A 84 0.30 11.96 3.44
CA SER A 84 -0.45 12.02 2.20
C SER A 84 -0.84 13.44 1.79
N ALA A 85 -0.45 13.86 0.59
CA ALA A 85 -0.93 15.11 -0.01
C ALA A 85 -2.46 15.12 -0.21
N GLN A 86 -3.10 13.95 -0.30
CA GLN A 86 -4.56 13.80 -0.43
C GLN A 86 -5.24 13.54 0.92
N GLY A 87 -4.49 13.56 2.03
CA GLY A 87 -4.98 13.20 3.36
C GLY A 87 -6.19 14.01 3.81
N GLN A 88 -6.25 15.31 3.49
CA GLN A 88 -7.41 16.16 3.82
C GLN A 88 -8.66 15.73 3.05
N ARG A 89 -8.53 15.34 1.79
CA ARG A 89 -9.66 14.88 0.96
C ARG A 89 -10.17 13.52 1.42
N ILE A 90 -9.26 12.62 1.79
CA ILE A 90 -9.62 11.32 2.38
C ILE A 90 -10.39 11.55 3.70
N ARG A 91 -9.95 12.50 4.54
CA ARG A 91 -10.66 12.86 5.77
C ARG A 91 -12.05 13.43 5.50
N ALA A 92 -12.19 14.27 4.48
CA ALA A 92 -13.50 14.80 4.07
C ALA A 92 -14.46 13.66 3.68
N ILE A 93 -14.02 12.76 2.79
CA ILE A 93 -14.81 11.58 2.37
C ILE A 93 -15.16 10.68 3.55
N LEU A 94 -14.25 10.52 4.51
CA LEU A 94 -14.50 9.72 5.73
C LEU A 94 -15.56 10.33 6.65
N ALA A 95 -15.72 11.66 6.63
CA ALA A 95 -16.71 12.38 7.41
C ALA A 95 -18.08 12.49 6.72
N GLU A 96 -18.15 12.22 5.41
CA GLU A 96 -19.41 12.24 4.65
C GLU A 96 -20.36 11.10 5.07
N ASP A 97 -21.65 11.44 5.18
CA ASP A 97 -22.71 10.44 5.32
C ASP A 97 -23.08 9.85 3.95
N LEU A 98 -22.34 8.82 3.55
CA LEU A 98 -22.61 8.05 2.33
C LEU A 98 -23.55 6.85 2.59
N GLY A 99 -24.28 6.83 3.70
CA GLY A 99 -25.16 5.73 4.07
C GLY A 99 -24.42 4.42 4.38
N LYS A 100 -25.07 3.29 4.11
CA LYS A 100 -24.57 1.95 4.48
C LYS A 100 -23.24 1.59 3.76
N PRO A 101 -22.38 0.75 4.36
CA PRO A 101 -21.17 0.25 3.70
C PRO A 101 -21.50 -0.52 2.41
N GLY A 102 -20.85 -0.16 1.32
CA GLY A 102 -20.94 -0.84 0.03
C GLY A 102 -19.95 -2.02 -0.09
N PHE A 103 -18.83 -1.97 0.63
CA PHE A 103 -17.70 -2.89 0.43
C PHE A 103 -17.23 -3.59 1.71
N ARG A 104 -18.16 -4.28 2.39
CA ARG A 104 -17.90 -4.94 3.69
C ARG A 104 -16.75 -5.97 3.69
N HIS A 105 -16.44 -6.57 2.55
CA HIS A 105 -15.47 -7.66 2.44
C HIS A 105 -14.02 -7.20 2.22
N ILE A 106 -13.75 -5.90 2.03
CA ILE A 106 -12.38 -5.40 1.86
C ILE A 106 -11.54 -5.75 3.08
N LYS A 107 -12.09 -5.52 4.29
CA LYS A 107 -11.38 -5.74 5.55
C LYS A 107 -10.84 -7.16 5.71
N SER A 108 -11.61 -8.18 5.33
CA SER A 108 -11.19 -9.59 5.47
C SER A 108 -10.16 -10.03 4.44
N ARG A 109 -9.89 -9.20 3.42
CA ARG A 109 -8.97 -9.50 2.32
C ARG A 109 -7.66 -8.72 2.43
N LEU A 110 -7.55 -7.80 3.39
CA LEU A 110 -6.34 -7.00 3.58
C LEU A 110 -5.18 -7.85 4.10
N VAL A 111 -4.05 -7.74 3.42
CA VAL A 111 -2.78 -8.39 3.77
C VAL A 111 -1.65 -7.37 3.71
N THR A 112 -0.50 -7.74 4.28
CA THR A 112 0.76 -7.03 4.11
C THR A 112 1.65 -7.93 3.26
N THR A 113 2.03 -7.47 2.06
CA THR A 113 3.03 -8.18 1.27
C THR A 113 4.40 -7.94 1.89
N ILE A 114 5.06 -9.02 2.25
CA ILE A 114 6.44 -9.01 2.73
C ILE A 114 7.34 -9.19 1.51
N SER A 115 8.34 -8.32 1.34
CA SER A 115 9.30 -8.49 0.25
C SER A 115 10.22 -9.68 0.53
N ARG A 116 10.81 -10.24 -0.53
CA ARG A 116 11.81 -11.30 -0.40
C ARG A 116 12.94 -10.90 0.55
N ASP A 117 13.46 -9.68 0.39
CA ASP A 117 14.56 -9.17 1.21
C ASP A 117 14.19 -9.10 2.71
N GLN A 118 12.94 -8.72 3.02
CA GLN A 118 12.45 -8.74 4.40
C GLN A 118 12.34 -10.15 4.95
N LEU A 119 11.96 -11.11 4.11
CA LEU A 119 11.91 -12.53 4.49
C LEU A 119 13.33 -13.08 4.74
N GLU A 120 14.29 -12.73 3.88
CA GLU A 120 15.71 -13.12 4.02
C GLU A 120 16.32 -12.53 5.30
N GLN A 121 16.06 -11.25 5.61
CA GLN A 121 16.49 -10.63 6.87
C GLN A 121 15.89 -11.33 8.10
N VAL A 122 14.61 -11.74 8.04
CA VAL A 122 13.99 -12.50 9.13
C VAL A 122 14.67 -13.86 9.28
N PHE A 123 14.98 -14.56 8.18
CA PHE A 123 15.69 -15.84 8.25
C PHE A 123 17.12 -15.70 8.77
N ASP A 124 17.85 -14.65 8.38
CA ASP A 124 19.19 -14.36 8.90
C ASP A 124 19.16 -14.11 10.41
N LEU A 125 18.21 -13.31 10.88
CA LEU A 125 18.03 -13.03 12.32
C LEU A 125 17.68 -14.30 13.12
N LEU A 126 16.87 -15.19 12.54
CA LEU A 126 16.53 -16.47 13.17
C LEU A 126 17.73 -17.43 13.17
N GLY A 127 18.46 -17.53 12.06
CA GLY A 127 19.65 -18.39 11.92
C GLY A 127 20.78 -18.01 12.87
N GLN A 128 21.04 -16.72 13.05
CA GLN A 128 22.04 -16.20 14.01
C GLN A 128 21.71 -16.57 15.47
N ARG A 129 20.41 -16.67 15.81
CA ARG A 129 19.96 -17.00 17.15
C ARG A 129 20.02 -18.49 17.47
N VAL A 130 20.01 -19.34 16.43
CA VAL A 130 20.20 -20.80 16.57
C VAL A 130 21.68 -21.15 16.67
N GLN A 131 22.55 -20.46 15.93
CA GLN A 131 24.00 -20.70 16.00
C GLN A 131 24.66 -20.21 17.30
N SER A 132 24.11 -19.19 17.96
CA SER A 132 24.65 -18.67 19.23
C SER A 132 24.31 -19.53 20.47
N ARG A 133 23.68 -20.68 20.28
CA ARG A 133 23.33 -21.66 21.34
C ARG A 133 24.06 -23.01 21.24
N VAL A 134 25.01 -23.14 20.32
CA VAL A 134 25.94 -24.28 20.23
C VAL A 134 27.30 -23.81 20.71
#